data_AF-A0A1R2AKM6-F1
#
_entry.id   AF-A0A1R2AKM6-F1
#
_cell.length_a   1.000
_cell.length_b   1.000
_cell.length_c   1.000
_cell.angle_alpha   90.00
_cell.angle_beta   90.00
_cell.angle_gamma   90.00
#
_symmetry.space_group_name_H-M   'P 1'
#
loop_
_entity.id
_entity.type
_entity.pdbx_description
1 polymer ?
#
loop_
_entity_poly.entity_id
_entity_poly.type
_entity_poly.pdbx_seq_one_letter_code
_entity_poly.pdbx_strand_id
1 'polypeptide(L)'
;MIVLNIIRGITGFRAFGNTRYYIKLLQMCFDRMKYFLLIFIYSTLALGIMNSIASNQENITFKSLWSSSFDIIAGTTDSFYQENTIQTITYILAITVNMIIMLNMIISILGDVFDEFQLDAEIYNYSEMADIIFEIEQLLSFRNNGNKLSYLHVCMHAYEKPTDNWKGKIIDIREYLKDKFLNESLKPLLDENNNQIKKIEENAALNFKSMNNIVNAIDEKVTNFKMMDEKVEAIDERVITNFKMMDEKMNAFQNKVGEIEGTINNINENIQLLLSTLSKKSD
;
A
#
# COMPACT_ATOMS: atom_id res chain seq x y z
N MET A 1 53.83 -2.77 21.16
CA MET A 1 54.50 -1.89 20.18
C MET A 1 54.65 -2.56 18.81
N ILE A 2 55.32 -3.72 18.71
CA ILE A 2 55.54 -4.41 17.42
C ILE A 2 54.23 -4.80 16.72
N VAL A 3 53.28 -5.43 17.42
CA VAL A 3 52.00 -5.87 16.84
C VAL A 3 51.17 -4.68 16.29
N LEU A 4 51.13 -3.56 17.02
CA LEU A 4 50.44 -2.36 16.56
C LEU A 4 51.07 -1.76 15.30
N ASN A 5 52.39 -1.82 15.18
CA ASN A 5 53.09 -1.37 13.98
C ASN A 5 52.82 -2.27 12.78
N ILE A 6 52.68 -3.58 12.99
CA ILE A 6 52.30 -4.53 11.94
C ILE A 6 50.85 -4.28 11.47
N ILE A 7 49.92 -4.08 12.41
CA ILE A 7 48.53 -3.72 12.09
C ILE A 7 48.48 -2.41 11.31
N ARG A 8 49.28 -1.41 11.69
CA ARG A 8 49.43 -0.16 10.95
C ARG A 8 50.02 -0.36 9.55
N GLY A 9 50.94 -1.30 9.39
CA GLY A 9 51.46 -1.71 8.08
C GLY A 9 50.38 -2.28 7.17
N ILE A 10 49.48 -3.12 7.73
CA ILE A 10 48.34 -3.68 7.00
C ILE A 10 47.39 -2.56 6.55
N THR A 11 47.10 -1.58 7.41
CA THR A 11 46.29 -0.41 7.01
C THR A 11 46.97 0.47 5.96
N GLY A 12 48.31 0.43 5.86
CA GLY A 12 49.07 1.15 4.81
C GLY A 12 48.77 0.64 3.40
N PHE A 13 48.36 -0.62 3.24
CA PHE A 13 47.95 -1.16 1.95
C PHE A 13 46.66 -0.53 1.40
N ARG A 14 45.94 0.27 2.20
CA ARG A 14 44.77 1.06 1.75
C ARG A 14 45.14 2.05 0.65
N ALA A 15 46.40 2.50 0.61
CA ALA A 15 46.89 3.47 -0.35
C ALA A 15 46.92 2.94 -1.80
N PHE A 16 47.16 1.64 -2.01
CA PHE A 16 47.26 1.05 -3.34
C PHE A 16 45.89 0.59 -3.86
N GLY A 17 45.57 0.93 -5.12
CA GLY A 17 44.24 0.70 -5.69
C GLY A 17 43.77 -0.76 -5.62
N ASN A 18 44.63 -1.72 -5.97
CA ASN A 18 44.24 -3.14 -6.00
C ASN A 18 44.01 -3.73 -4.59
N THR A 19 44.75 -3.28 -3.57
CA THR A 19 44.65 -3.82 -2.21
C THR A 19 43.63 -3.07 -1.34
N ARG A 20 43.30 -1.82 -1.69
CA ARG A 20 42.27 -1.01 -1.01
C ARG A 20 40.92 -1.73 -0.97
N TYR A 21 40.51 -2.33 -2.09
CA TYR A 21 39.29 -3.12 -2.20
C TYR A 21 39.23 -4.19 -1.10
N TYR A 22 40.25 -5.03 -1.00
CA TYR A 22 40.28 -6.14 -0.04
C TYR A 22 40.35 -5.69 1.41
N ILE A 23 41.05 -4.60 1.71
CA ILE A 23 41.16 -4.09 3.09
C ILE A 23 39.82 -3.55 3.56
N LYS A 24 39.11 -2.81 2.71
CA LYS A 24 37.79 -2.29 3.07
C LYS A 24 36.79 -3.43 3.26
N LEU A 25 36.82 -4.43 2.38
CA LEU A 25 36.03 -5.64 2.55
C LEU A 25 36.32 -6.31 3.89
N LEU A 26 37.60 -6.54 4.23
CA LEU A 26 37.99 -7.14 5.51
C LEU A 26 37.48 -6.32 6.70
N GLN A 27 37.61 -4.99 6.67
CA GLN A 27 37.11 -4.11 7.73
C GLN A 27 35.59 -4.25 7.92
N MET A 28 34.82 -4.28 6.81
CA MET A 28 33.36 -4.47 6.88
C MET A 28 33.02 -5.86 7.43
N CYS A 29 33.73 -6.90 7.00
CA CYS A 29 33.56 -8.25 7.53
C CYS A 29 33.81 -8.30 9.05
N PHE A 30 34.87 -7.66 9.54
CA PHE A 30 35.15 -7.61 10.98
C PHE A 30 34.07 -6.87 11.77
N ASP A 31 33.55 -5.75 11.25
CA ASP A 31 32.48 -5.00 11.96
C ASP A 31 31.18 -5.79 12.03
N ARG A 32 30.85 -6.53 10.97
CA ARG A 32 29.62 -7.33 10.88
C ARG A 32 29.70 -8.64 11.67
N MET A 33 30.89 -9.24 11.76
CA MET A 33 31.13 -10.50 12.48
C MET A 33 31.24 -10.32 14.00
N LYS A 34 31.37 -9.10 14.54
CA LYS A 34 31.68 -8.87 15.97
C LYS A 34 30.71 -9.54 16.95
N TYR A 35 29.40 -9.51 16.68
CA TYR A 35 28.39 -10.13 17.54
C TYR A 35 28.45 -11.66 17.49
N PHE A 36 28.72 -12.18 16.30
CA PHE A 36 28.91 -13.60 16.09
C PHE A 36 30.19 -14.10 16.79
N LEU A 37 31.28 -13.34 16.71
CA LEU A 37 32.56 -13.64 17.35
C LEU A 37 32.42 -13.67 18.88
N LEU A 38 31.54 -12.85 19.46
CA LEU A 38 31.18 -12.91 20.88
C LEU A 38 30.52 -14.25 21.24
N ILE A 39 29.53 -14.70 20.45
CA ILE A 39 28.87 -16.00 20.65
C ILE A 39 29.90 -17.14 20.51
N PHE A 40 30.80 -17.05 19.53
CA PHE A 40 31.87 -18.02 19.32
C PHE A 40 32.82 -18.11 20.53
N ILE A 41 33.29 -16.97 21.05
CA ILE A 41 34.14 -16.92 22.25
C ILE A 41 33.43 -17.57 23.43
N TYR A 42 32.15 -17.23 23.66
CA TYR A 42 31.36 -17.79 24.74
C TYR A 42 31.19 -19.31 24.62
N SER A 43 30.82 -19.80 23.43
CA SER A 43 30.66 -21.23 23.15
C SER A 43 31.96 -21.99 23.36
N THR A 44 33.08 -21.46 22.87
CA THR A 44 34.41 -22.08 23.01
C THR A 44 34.83 -22.17 24.47
N LEU A 45 34.62 -21.10 25.26
CA LEU A 45 34.88 -21.11 26.70
C LEU A 45 33.98 -22.11 27.45
N ALA A 46 32.69 -22.16 27.12
CA ALA A 46 31.76 -23.10 27.75
C ALA A 46 32.17 -24.56 27.51
N LEU A 47 32.57 -24.89 26.28
CA LEU A 47 33.09 -26.21 25.91
C LEU A 47 34.40 -26.54 26.64
N GLY A 48 35.28 -25.56 26.83
CA GLY A 48 36.53 -25.74 27.57
C GLY A 48 36.33 -25.99 29.05
N ILE A 49 35.41 -25.26 29.68
CA ILE A 49 34.99 -25.53 31.06
C ILE A 49 34.40 -26.94 31.18
N MET A 50 33.51 -27.32 30.26
CA MET A 50 32.89 -28.65 30.26
C MET A 50 33.93 -29.76 30.13
N ASN A 51 34.91 -29.59 29.24
CA ASN A 51 36.00 -30.56 29.08
C ASN A 51 36.92 -30.61 30.31
N SER A 52 37.27 -29.46 30.90
CA SER A 52 38.13 -29.41 32.09
C SER A 52 37.51 -30.12 33.29
N ILE A 53 36.18 -30.01 33.45
CA ILE A 53 35.43 -30.74 34.48
C ILE A 53 35.41 -32.24 34.16
N ALA A 54 35.14 -32.61 32.90
CA ALA A 54 35.06 -34.02 32.49
C ALA A 54 36.40 -34.78 32.60
N SER A 55 37.52 -34.08 32.46
CA SER A 55 38.87 -34.64 32.59
C SER A 55 39.44 -34.60 34.02
N ASN A 56 38.65 -34.16 35.03
CA ASN A 56 39.07 -34.07 36.44
C ASN A 56 40.45 -33.40 36.64
N GLN A 57 40.74 -32.33 35.89
CA GLN A 57 42.01 -31.61 36.07
C GLN A 57 41.96 -30.76 37.35
N GLU A 58 42.89 -31.00 38.26
CA GLU A 58 42.95 -30.30 39.57
C GLU A 58 43.25 -28.79 39.43
N ASN A 59 43.89 -28.37 38.33
CA ASN A 59 44.25 -26.98 38.08
C ASN A 59 43.65 -26.45 36.77
N ILE A 60 42.78 -25.45 36.90
CA ILE A 60 42.21 -24.71 35.78
C ILE A 60 43.31 -23.82 35.19
N THR A 61 43.81 -24.18 34.00
CA THR A 61 44.87 -23.45 33.29
C THR A 61 44.29 -22.82 32.01
N PHE A 62 44.87 -21.72 31.52
CA PHE A 62 44.48 -21.15 30.21
C PHE A 62 44.46 -22.19 29.08
N LYS A 63 45.39 -23.14 29.11
CA LYS A 63 45.44 -24.25 28.15
C LYS A 63 44.19 -25.13 28.21
N SER A 64 43.66 -25.42 29.40
CA SER A 64 42.49 -26.30 29.56
C SER A 64 41.17 -25.60 29.28
N LEU A 65 41.09 -24.29 29.49
CA LEU A 65 39.88 -23.48 29.26
C LEU A 65 39.71 -22.99 27.82
N TRP A 66 40.81 -22.57 27.19
CA TRP A 66 40.74 -21.86 25.90
C TRP A 66 41.50 -22.59 24.80
N SER A 67 42.78 -22.90 25.03
CA SER A 67 43.63 -23.48 23.98
C SER A 67 43.11 -24.83 23.50
N SER A 68 42.82 -25.77 24.40
CA SER A 68 42.33 -27.10 24.04
C SER A 68 41.03 -27.05 23.23
N SER A 69 40.07 -26.24 23.66
CA SER A 69 38.79 -26.10 22.97
C SER A 69 38.91 -25.37 21.64
N PHE A 70 39.82 -24.41 21.54
CA PHE A 70 40.14 -23.77 20.28
C PHE A 70 40.89 -24.72 19.33
N ASP A 71 41.76 -25.58 19.85
CA ASP A 71 42.50 -26.58 19.09
C ASP A 71 41.54 -27.57 18.39
N ILE A 72 40.43 -27.96 19.03
CA ILE A 72 39.36 -28.73 18.36
C ILE A 72 38.81 -27.98 17.15
N ILE A 73 38.59 -26.67 17.30
CA ILE A 73 38.04 -25.83 16.23
C ILE A 73 39.03 -25.70 15.07
N ALA A 74 40.32 -25.58 15.40
CA ALA A 74 41.41 -25.55 14.43
C ALA A 74 41.69 -26.90 13.76
N GLY A 75 41.04 -27.99 14.21
CA GLY A 75 41.17 -29.34 13.66
C GLY A 75 42.29 -30.17 14.28
N THR A 76 42.90 -29.71 15.36
CA THR A 76 43.91 -30.45 16.13
C THR A 76 43.24 -31.18 17.30
N THR A 77 43.29 -32.52 17.30
CA THR A 77 42.56 -33.37 18.25
C THR A 77 43.41 -33.88 19.42
N ASP A 78 44.72 -33.62 19.40
CA ASP A 78 45.69 -34.21 20.34
C ASP A 78 45.46 -33.82 21.81
N SER A 79 44.67 -32.77 22.06
CA SER A 79 44.38 -32.26 23.41
C SER A 79 43.19 -32.94 24.10
N PHE A 80 42.44 -33.81 23.39
CA PHE A 80 41.27 -34.51 23.91
C PHE A 80 41.50 -36.02 23.93
N TYR A 81 42.21 -36.52 24.95
CA TYR A 81 42.32 -37.95 25.21
C TYR A 81 40.95 -38.49 25.67
N GLN A 82 40.27 -39.26 24.82
CA GLN A 82 38.93 -39.80 25.07
C GLN A 82 38.97 -40.97 26.08
N GLU A 83 39.17 -40.68 27.36
CA GLU A 83 39.10 -41.72 28.40
C GLU A 83 37.69 -41.87 28.97
N ASN A 84 36.88 -40.80 28.98
CA ASN A 84 35.55 -40.77 29.60
C ASN A 84 34.41 -40.57 28.59
N THR A 85 33.26 -41.22 28.82
CA THR A 85 32.04 -41.08 27.99
C THR A 85 31.52 -39.64 27.91
N ILE A 86 31.62 -38.89 29.00
CA ILE A 86 31.26 -37.46 29.07
C ILE A 86 32.16 -36.63 28.15
N GLN A 87 33.43 -36.97 28.06
CA GLN A 87 34.39 -36.28 27.19
C GLN A 87 34.12 -36.55 25.72
N THR A 88 33.74 -37.78 25.37
CA THR A 88 33.30 -38.14 24.01
C THR A 88 32.04 -37.36 23.60
N ILE A 89 31.06 -37.21 24.51
CA ILE A 89 29.86 -36.39 24.26
C ILE A 89 30.23 -34.91 24.08
N THR A 90 31.11 -34.39 24.94
CA THR A 90 31.62 -33.01 24.87
C THR A 90 32.32 -32.74 23.55
N TYR A 91 33.13 -33.69 23.09
CA TYR A 91 33.83 -33.62 21.81
C TYR A 91 32.87 -33.58 20.61
N ILE A 92 31.87 -34.46 20.58
CA ILE A 92 30.85 -34.49 19.51
C ILE A 92 30.06 -33.17 19.49
N LEU A 93 29.67 -32.66 20.67
CA LEU A 93 28.95 -31.41 20.81
C LEU A 93 29.80 -30.22 20.38
N ALA A 94 31.08 -30.20 20.76
CA ALA A 94 32.03 -29.17 20.34
C ALA A 94 32.16 -29.10 18.82
N ILE A 95 32.37 -30.24 18.15
CA ILE A 95 32.50 -30.27 16.68
C ILE A 95 31.21 -29.81 16.02
N THR A 96 30.06 -30.34 16.45
CA THR A 96 28.77 -30.05 15.80
C THR A 96 28.38 -28.59 15.96
N VAL A 97 28.45 -28.07 17.19
CA VAL A 97 28.10 -26.67 17.48
C VAL A 97 29.07 -25.72 16.77
N ASN A 98 30.37 -25.98 16.82
CA ASN A 98 31.36 -25.11 16.18
C ASN A 98 31.27 -25.15 14.65
N MET A 99 30.94 -26.30 14.05
CA MET A 99 30.69 -26.40 12.61
C MET A 99 29.47 -25.57 12.20
N ILE A 100 28.35 -25.66 12.94
CA ILE A 100 27.15 -24.86 12.67
C ILE A 100 27.46 -23.37 12.79
N ILE A 101 28.17 -22.98 13.84
CA ILE A 101 28.64 -21.62 14.08
C ILE A 101 29.46 -21.16 12.86
N MET A 102 30.57 -21.82 12.52
CA MET A 102 31.41 -21.42 11.39
C MET A 102 30.66 -21.35 10.06
N LEU A 103 29.77 -22.30 9.80
CA LEU A 103 28.99 -22.33 8.56
C LEU A 103 28.02 -21.14 8.47
N ASN A 104 27.34 -20.80 9.57
CA ASN A 104 26.46 -19.64 9.64
C ASN A 104 27.24 -18.32 9.48
N MET A 105 28.47 -18.26 10.00
CA MET A 105 29.35 -17.11 9.81
C MET A 105 29.71 -16.89 8.34
N ILE A 106 30.13 -17.96 7.66
CA ILE A 106 30.60 -17.90 6.27
C ILE A 106 29.44 -17.65 5.32
N ILE A 107 28.36 -18.41 5.43
CA ILE A 107 27.27 -18.38 4.45
C ILE A 107 26.43 -17.12 4.61
N SER A 108 25.95 -16.84 5.82
CA SER A 108 24.97 -15.77 6.02
C SER A 108 25.65 -14.42 6.16
N ILE A 109 26.67 -14.30 7.03
CA ILE A 109 27.24 -12.98 7.33
C ILE A 109 28.25 -12.56 6.27
N LEU A 110 29.19 -13.44 5.92
CA LEU A 110 30.22 -13.08 4.94
C LEU A 110 29.65 -12.97 3.52
N GLY A 111 28.67 -13.80 3.17
CA GLY A 111 27.92 -13.72 1.92
C GLY A 111 27.18 -12.39 1.75
N ASP A 112 26.34 -12.03 2.72
CA ASP A 112 25.58 -10.77 2.66
C ASP A 112 26.49 -9.54 2.63
N VAL A 113 27.60 -9.56 3.38
CA VAL A 113 28.58 -8.46 3.38
C VAL A 113 29.33 -8.36 2.06
N PHE A 114 29.63 -9.49 1.44
CA PHE A 114 30.27 -9.50 0.13
C PHE A 114 29.34 -8.93 -0.94
N ASP A 115 28.06 -9.28 -0.91
CA ASP A 115 27.05 -8.75 -1.84
C ASP A 115 26.80 -7.25 -1.61
N GLU A 116 26.65 -6.81 -0.35
CA GLU A 116 26.54 -5.39 0.04
C GLU A 116 27.77 -4.61 -0.44
N PHE A 117 28.97 -5.16 -0.22
CA PHE A 117 30.22 -4.53 -0.64
C PHE A 117 30.34 -4.39 -2.15
N GLN A 118 29.91 -5.39 -2.93
CA GLN A 118 29.94 -5.29 -4.39
C GLN A 118 29.05 -4.18 -4.95
N LEU A 119 27.89 -3.92 -4.32
CA LEU A 119 26.99 -2.85 -4.76
C LEU A 119 27.63 -1.48 -4.57
N ASP A 120 28.31 -1.30 -3.44
CA ASP A 120 28.86 -0.02 -2.99
C ASP A 120 30.38 0.09 -3.22
N ALA A 121 31.00 -0.86 -3.92
CA ALA A 121 32.46 -0.96 -4.09
C ALA A 121 33.08 0.34 -4.62
N GLU A 122 32.41 0.98 -5.57
CA GLU A 122 32.85 2.26 -6.14
C GLU A 122 32.78 3.41 -5.14
N ILE A 123 31.69 3.48 -4.36
CA ILE A 123 31.50 4.49 -3.31
C ILE A 123 32.58 4.31 -2.24
N TYR A 124 32.82 3.06 -1.82
CA TYR A 124 33.86 2.74 -0.84
C TYR A 124 35.27 3.06 -1.36
N ASN A 125 35.54 2.81 -2.64
CA ASN A 125 36.84 3.11 -3.23
C ASN A 125 37.14 4.62 -3.21
N TYR A 126 36.18 5.46 -3.62
CA TYR A 126 36.34 6.92 -3.60
C TYR A 126 36.37 7.49 -2.18
N SER A 127 35.53 6.95 -1.28
CA SER A 127 35.53 7.33 0.13
C SER A 127 36.90 7.07 0.78
N GLU A 128 37.46 5.88 0.58
CA GLU A 128 38.79 5.55 1.12
C GLU A 128 39.92 6.35 0.46
N MET A 129 39.77 6.70 -0.81
CA MET A 129 40.71 7.61 -1.47
C MET A 129 40.71 8.99 -0.81
N ALA A 130 39.52 9.54 -0.54
CA ALA A 130 39.37 10.83 0.12
C ALA A 130 39.95 10.82 1.54
N ASP A 131 39.67 9.76 2.31
CA ASP A 131 40.21 9.61 3.67
C ASP A 131 41.74 9.56 3.68
N ILE A 132 42.36 8.85 2.74
CA ILE A 132 43.83 8.79 2.62
C ILE A 132 44.39 10.15 2.20
N ILE A 133 43.76 10.83 1.25
CA ILE A 133 44.21 12.16 0.82
C ILE A 133 44.14 13.13 2.01
N PHE A 134 43.07 13.09 2.78
CA PHE A 134 42.89 13.92 3.97
C PHE A 134 43.93 13.60 5.06
N GLU A 135 44.22 12.32 5.33
CA GLU A 135 45.28 11.91 6.26
C GLU A 135 46.67 12.40 5.79
N ILE A 136 46.97 12.26 4.49
CA ILE A 136 48.23 12.75 3.90
C ILE A 136 48.31 14.26 3.99
N GLU A 137 47.21 14.98 3.74
CA GLU A 137 47.14 16.44 3.87
C GLU A 137 47.41 16.88 5.31
N GLN A 138 46.82 16.21 6.31
CA GLN A 138 47.11 16.51 7.72
C GLN A 138 48.58 16.31 8.07
N LEU A 139 49.22 15.26 7.54
CA LEU A 139 50.65 15.01 7.73
C LEU A 139 51.53 16.06 7.02
N LEU A 140 51.13 16.49 5.82
CA LEU A 140 51.87 17.46 5.00
C LEU A 140 51.58 18.92 5.38
N SER A 141 50.48 19.19 6.08
CA SER A 141 50.06 20.52 6.57
C SER A 141 51.14 21.18 7.42
N PHE A 142 51.96 20.38 8.12
CA PHE A 142 53.11 20.88 8.88
C PHE A 142 54.20 21.52 8.00
N ARG A 143 54.27 21.20 6.70
CA ARG A 143 55.36 21.62 5.80
C ARG A 143 54.93 22.54 4.66
N ASN A 144 53.64 22.63 4.33
CA ASN A 144 53.20 23.37 3.15
C ASN A 144 51.89 24.14 3.41
N ASN A 145 51.94 25.47 3.34
CA ASN A 145 50.80 26.37 3.60
C ASN A 145 50.20 26.96 2.30
N GLY A 146 50.53 26.38 1.14
CA GLY A 146 50.16 26.89 -0.18
C GLY A 146 48.98 26.17 -0.80
N ASN A 147 47.75 26.47 -0.37
CA ASN A 147 46.54 25.97 -1.03
C ASN A 147 46.36 26.65 -2.39
N LYS A 148 46.66 25.92 -3.48
CA LYS A 148 46.38 26.37 -4.85
C LYS A 148 45.17 25.62 -5.39
N LEU A 149 44.05 26.32 -5.46
CA LEU A 149 42.86 25.83 -6.15
C LEU A 149 43.14 25.77 -7.66
N SER A 150 42.92 24.60 -8.26
CA SER A 150 43.04 24.38 -9.70
C SER A 150 41.76 23.71 -10.20
N TYR A 151 41.42 23.95 -11.46
CA TYR A 151 40.27 23.29 -12.09
C TYR A 151 40.65 21.86 -12.52
N LEU A 152 39.88 20.87 -12.08
CA LEU A 152 39.99 19.49 -12.53
C LEU A 152 39.05 19.27 -13.72
N HIS A 153 39.61 19.07 -14.91
CA HIS A 153 38.83 18.66 -16.07
C HIS A 153 38.85 17.13 -16.15
N VAL A 154 37.73 16.49 -15.78
CA VAL A 154 37.62 15.03 -15.81
C VAL A 154 37.10 14.62 -17.18
N CYS A 155 37.99 14.13 -18.05
CA CYS A 155 37.62 13.51 -19.32
C CYS A 155 37.32 12.03 -19.08
N MET A 156 36.05 11.64 -19.10
CA MET A 156 35.64 10.24 -18.98
C MET A 156 35.32 9.68 -20.36
N HIS A 157 35.78 8.46 -20.66
CA HIS A 157 35.33 7.74 -21.85
C HIS A 157 33.85 7.38 -21.69
N ALA A 158 33.04 7.68 -22.72
CA ALA A 158 31.60 7.43 -22.73
C ALA A 158 31.21 5.94 -22.52
N TYR A 159 32.18 5.02 -22.58
CA TYR A 159 31.97 3.58 -22.52
C TYR A 159 32.95 2.80 -21.63
N GLU A 160 33.80 3.46 -20.82
CA GLU A 160 34.54 2.74 -19.77
C GLU A 160 33.59 2.43 -18.61
N LYS A 161 32.75 1.41 -18.80
CA LYS A 161 32.06 0.77 -17.67
C LYS A 161 33.13 -0.01 -16.89
N PRO A 162 33.36 0.26 -15.60
CA PRO A 162 34.16 -0.63 -14.80
C PRO A 162 33.47 -2.00 -14.83
N THR A 163 34.26 -3.02 -15.14
CA THR A 163 33.87 -4.41 -15.30
C THR A 163 33.39 -5.00 -13.97
N ASP A 164 32.22 -4.62 -13.50
CA ASP A 164 31.47 -5.32 -12.45
C ASP A 164 30.10 -5.73 -13.00
N ASN A 165 30.09 -6.91 -13.63
CA ASN A 165 28.93 -7.52 -14.29
C ASN A 165 27.68 -7.60 -13.39
N TRP A 166 27.82 -7.55 -12.06
CA TRP A 166 26.72 -7.60 -11.12
C TRP A 166 26.02 -6.25 -10.94
N LYS A 167 26.79 -5.19 -10.71
CA LYS A 167 26.28 -3.82 -10.59
C LYS A 167 25.59 -3.37 -11.89
N GLY A 168 26.16 -3.74 -13.05
CA GLY A 168 25.53 -3.51 -14.35
C GLY A 168 24.14 -4.14 -14.44
N LYS A 169 23.98 -5.42 -14.07
CA LYS A 169 22.68 -6.11 -14.14
C LYS A 169 21.63 -5.50 -13.21
N ILE A 170 22.00 -5.12 -11.98
CA ILE A 170 21.03 -4.54 -11.03
C ILE A 170 20.64 -3.12 -11.45
N ILE A 171 21.58 -2.34 -11.96
CA ILE A 171 21.29 -1.02 -12.54
C ILE A 171 20.39 -1.18 -13.77
N ASP A 172 20.71 -2.10 -14.69
CA ASP A 172 19.90 -2.38 -15.88
C ASP A 172 18.47 -2.81 -15.51
N ILE A 173 18.29 -3.66 -14.48
CA ILE A 173 16.96 -4.06 -13.98
C ILE A 173 16.22 -2.86 -13.38
N ARG A 174 16.90 -2.02 -12.59
CA ARG A 174 16.30 -0.83 -11.98
C ARG A 174 15.89 0.20 -13.03
N GLU A 175 16.73 0.42 -14.04
CA GLU A 175 16.50 1.32 -15.15
C GLU A 175 15.37 0.80 -16.05
N TYR A 176 15.36 -0.51 -16.36
CA TYR A 176 14.24 -1.17 -17.04
C TYR A 176 12.92 -1.00 -16.28
N LEU A 177 12.91 -1.19 -14.96
CA LEU A 177 11.71 -1.02 -14.14
C LEU A 177 11.25 0.45 -14.13
N LYS A 178 12.17 1.39 -13.97
CA LYS A 178 11.84 2.80 -13.81
C LYS A 178 11.44 3.46 -15.13
N ASP A 179 12.21 3.22 -16.19
CA ASP A 179 11.98 3.92 -17.45
C ASP A 179 11.03 3.13 -18.34
N LYS A 180 11.23 1.82 -18.49
CA LYS A 180 10.40 1.02 -19.40
C LYS A 180 9.07 0.62 -18.77
N PHE A 181 9.10 0.02 -17.58
CA PHE A 181 7.87 -0.49 -16.98
C PHE A 181 6.98 0.63 -16.44
N LEU A 182 7.51 1.56 -15.64
CA LEU A 182 6.69 2.63 -15.08
C LEU A 182 6.28 3.68 -16.11
N ASN A 183 7.20 4.19 -16.94
CA ASN A 183 6.87 5.28 -17.86
C ASN A 183 6.24 4.82 -19.18
N GLU A 184 6.72 3.72 -19.79
CA GLU A 184 6.17 3.28 -21.09
C GLU A 184 4.96 2.36 -20.93
N SER A 185 4.84 1.61 -19.84
CA SER A 185 3.76 0.63 -19.67
C SER A 185 2.69 1.10 -18.68
N LEU A 186 3.09 1.45 -17.45
CA LEU A 186 2.13 1.69 -16.37
C LEU A 186 1.45 3.06 -16.48
N LYS A 187 2.24 4.12 -16.74
CA LYS A 187 1.75 5.50 -16.84
C LYS A 187 0.71 5.70 -17.95
N PRO A 188 0.91 5.25 -19.21
CA PRO A 188 -0.11 5.43 -20.24
C PRO A 188 -1.39 4.64 -19.94
N LEU A 189 -1.30 3.45 -19.34
CA LEU A 189 -2.47 2.70 -18.89
C LEU A 189 -3.25 3.46 -17.79
N LEU A 190 -2.53 4.12 -16.87
CA LEU A 190 -3.14 4.93 -15.82
C LEU A 190 -3.82 6.17 -16.39
N ASP A 191 -3.16 6.86 -17.33
CA ASP A 191 -3.67 8.06 -17.99
C ASP A 191 -4.88 7.73 -18.89
N GLU A 192 -4.85 6.59 -19.58
CA GLU A 192 -5.96 6.10 -20.37
C GLU A 192 -7.18 5.75 -19.49
N ASN A 193 -6.96 5.03 -18.39
CA ASN A 193 -8.02 4.74 -17.42
C ASN A 193 -8.61 6.01 -16.80
N ASN A 194 -7.77 6.97 -16.41
CA ASN A 194 -8.24 8.26 -15.89
C ASN A 194 -9.08 9.03 -16.92
N ASN A 195 -8.69 9.00 -18.21
CA ASN A 195 -9.47 9.62 -19.27
C ASN A 195 -10.80 8.91 -19.52
N GLN A 196 -10.84 7.57 -19.42
CA GLN A 196 -12.09 6.82 -19.50
C GLN A 196 -13.02 7.15 -18.32
N ILE A 197 -12.48 7.24 -17.10
CA ILE A 197 -13.25 7.64 -15.90
C ILE A 197 -13.83 9.04 -16.08
N LYS A 198 -13.04 10.03 -16.54
CA LYS A 198 -13.54 11.38 -16.82
C LYS A 198 -14.69 11.40 -17.84
N LYS A 199 -14.57 10.63 -18.93
CA LYS A 199 -15.65 10.51 -19.93
C LYS A 199 -16.91 9.89 -19.33
N ILE A 200 -16.76 8.91 -18.43
CA ILE A 200 -17.90 8.29 -17.72
C ILE A 200 -18.56 9.31 -16.80
N GLU A 201 -17.79 10.10 -16.04
CA GLU A 201 -18.32 11.16 -15.17
C GLU A 201 -19.06 12.25 -15.95
N GLU A 202 -18.49 12.72 -17.07
CA GLU A 202 -19.13 13.70 -17.94
C GLU A 202 -20.45 13.17 -18.54
N ASN A 203 -20.43 11.92 -19.03
CA ASN A 203 -21.63 11.27 -19.55
C ASN A 203 -22.69 11.05 -18.46
N ALA A 204 -22.27 10.67 -17.25
CA ALA A 204 -23.18 10.51 -16.11
C ALA A 204 -23.81 11.86 -15.72
N ALA A 205 -23.05 12.95 -15.70
CA ALA A 205 -23.55 14.29 -15.43
C ALA A 205 -24.57 14.77 -16.48
N LEU A 206 -24.30 14.52 -17.77
CA LEU A 206 -25.23 14.82 -18.85
C LEU A 206 -26.54 14.02 -18.73
N ASN A 207 -26.42 12.72 -18.47
CA ASN A 207 -27.56 11.84 -18.26
C ASN A 207 -28.39 12.29 -17.05
N PHE A 208 -27.75 12.69 -15.95
CA PHE A 208 -28.43 13.18 -14.75
C PHE A 208 -29.18 14.49 -15.02
N LYS A 209 -28.59 15.43 -15.77
CA LYS A 209 -29.24 16.68 -16.17
C LYS A 209 -30.45 16.43 -17.06
N SER A 210 -30.33 15.53 -18.04
CA SER A 210 -31.45 15.11 -18.88
C SER A 210 -32.57 14.49 -18.05
N MET A 211 -32.23 13.61 -17.11
CA MET A 211 -33.20 12.96 -16.23
C MET A 211 -33.90 13.97 -15.32
N ASN A 212 -33.19 14.97 -14.80
CA ASN A 212 -33.78 16.04 -14.00
C ASN A 212 -34.78 16.89 -14.81
N ASN A 213 -34.48 17.19 -16.07
CA ASN A 213 -35.42 17.89 -16.96
C ASN A 213 -36.69 17.08 -17.19
N ILE A 214 -36.58 15.76 -17.37
CA ILE A 214 -37.73 14.86 -17.50
C ILE A 214 -38.55 14.85 -16.21
N VAL A 215 -37.90 14.75 -15.04
CA VAL A 215 -38.58 14.77 -13.74
C VAL A 215 -39.34 16.08 -13.54
N ASN A 216 -38.74 17.23 -13.86
CA ASN A 216 -39.41 18.53 -13.77
C ASN A 216 -40.64 18.61 -14.69
N ALA A 217 -40.53 18.10 -15.92
CA ALA A 217 -41.66 18.07 -16.85
C ALA A 217 -42.79 17.12 -16.39
N ILE A 218 -42.43 16.03 -15.69
CA ILE A 218 -43.42 15.15 -15.05
C ILE A 218 -44.08 15.85 -13.87
N ASP A 219 -43.33 16.57 -13.04
CA ASP A 219 -43.85 17.28 -11.87
C ASP A 219 -44.84 18.40 -12.28
N GLU A 220 -44.54 19.12 -13.37
CA GLU A 220 -45.45 20.09 -13.98
C GLU A 220 -46.74 19.42 -14.50
N LYS A 221 -46.64 18.22 -15.08
CA LYS A 221 -47.83 17.46 -15.49
C LYS A 221 -48.64 16.98 -14.29
N VAL A 222 -47.99 16.52 -13.23
CA VAL A 222 -48.66 16.05 -12.00
C VAL A 222 -49.39 17.20 -11.30
N THR A 223 -48.79 18.38 -11.23
CA THR A 223 -49.44 19.57 -10.67
C THR A 223 -50.65 20.00 -11.50
N ASN A 224 -50.54 19.98 -12.84
CA ASN A 224 -51.67 20.21 -13.73
C ASN A 224 -52.79 19.16 -13.53
N PHE A 225 -52.45 17.88 -13.33
CA PHE A 225 -53.43 16.84 -13.02
C PHE A 225 -54.14 17.10 -11.69
N LYS A 226 -53.41 17.49 -10.63
CA LYS A 226 -54.03 17.86 -9.33
C LYS A 226 -55.01 19.01 -9.46
N MET A 227 -54.65 20.07 -10.20
CA MET A 227 -55.57 21.19 -10.46
C MET A 227 -56.79 20.77 -11.28
N MET A 228 -56.65 19.75 -12.14
CA MET A 228 -57.77 19.21 -12.90
C MET A 228 -58.70 18.39 -12.01
N ASP A 229 -58.15 17.62 -11.06
CA ASP A 229 -58.89 16.86 -10.07
C ASP A 229 -59.73 17.78 -9.18
N GLU A 230 -59.14 18.86 -8.65
CA GLU A 230 -59.85 19.90 -7.89
C GLU A 230 -60.99 20.56 -8.68
N LYS A 231 -60.78 20.78 -10.00
CA LYS A 231 -61.83 21.30 -10.88
C LYS A 231 -62.95 20.29 -11.11
N VAL A 232 -62.62 19.00 -11.21
CA VAL A 232 -63.62 17.93 -11.35
C VAL A 232 -64.45 17.82 -10.08
N GLU A 233 -63.83 17.85 -8.90
CA GLU A 233 -64.56 17.89 -7.61
C GLU A 233 -65.51 19.10 -7.54
N ALA A 234 -65.05 20.30 -7.93
CA ALA A 234 -65.88 21.49 -7.94
C ALA A 234 -67.04 21.42 -8.98
N ILE A 235 -66.84 20.70 -10.09
CA ILE A 235 -67.90 20.43 -11.07
C ILE A 235 -68.91 19.44 -10.48
N ASP A 236 -68.45 18.37 -9.84
CA ASP A 236 -69.32 17.38 -9.19
C ASP A 236 -70.21 18.04 -8.13
N GLU A 237 -69.66 18.91 -7.28
CA GLU A 237 -70.45 19.69 -6.31
C GLU A 237 -71.51 20.58 -6.99
N ARG A 238 -71.15 21.25 -8.10
CA ARG A 238 -72.08 22.09 -8.88
C ARG A 238 -73.17 21.25 -9.53
N VAL A 239 -72.83 20.08 -10.08
CA VAL A 239 -73.79 19.16 -10.69
C VAL A 239 -74.76 18.64 -9.65
N ILE A 240 -74.29 18.23 -8.47
CA ILE A 240 -75.13 17.82 -7.35
C ILE A 240 -76.08 18.97 -6.94
N THR A 241 -75.57 20.20 -6.86
CA THR A 241 -76.38 21.38 -6.51
C THR A 241 -77.45 21.68 -7.57
N ASN A 242 -77.08 21.61 -8.84
CA ASN A 242 -78.01 21.81 -9.95
C ASN A 242 -79.10 20.73 -9.99
N PHE A 243 -78.76 19.46 -9.73
CA PHE A 243 -79.74 18.38 -9.63
C PHE A 243 -80.74 18.63 -8.48
N LYS A 244 -80.26 19.06 -7.31
CA LYS A 244 -81.14 19.44 -6.20
C LYS A 244 -82.09 20.58 -6.56
N MET A 245 -81.59 21.64 -7.20
CA MET A 245 -82.44 22.76 -7.66
C MET A 245 -83.43 22.31 -8.74
N MET A 246 -83.05 21.36 -9.59
CA MET A 246 -83.93 20.81 -10.62
C MET A 246 -85.04 19.97 -10.01
N ASP A 247 -84.74 19.13 -9.01
CA ASP A 247 -85.74 18.38 -8.25
C ASP A 247 -86.73 19.33 -7.55
N GLU A 248 -86.23 20.40 -6.91
CA GLU A 248 -87.10 21.42 -6.30
C GLU A 248 -88.02 22.10 -7.32
N LYS A 249 -87.49 22.48 -8.49
CA LYS A 249 -88.29 23.06 -9.57
C LYS A 249 -89.27 22.06 -10.16
N MET A 250 -88.89 20.79 -10.28
CA MET A 250 -89.74 19.72 -10.79
C MET A 250 -90.90 19.46 -9.84
N ASN A 251 -90.64 19.43 -8.53
CA ASN A 251 -91.67 19.33 -7.51
C ASN A 251 -92.62 20.55 -7.54
N ALA A 252 -92.08 21.76 -7.68
CA ALA A 252 -92.90 22.96 -7.82
C ALA A 252 -93.74 22.95 -9.11
N PHE A 253 -93.20 22.41 -10.21
CA PHE A 253 -93.92 22.24 -11.47
C PHE A 253 -95.03 21.18 -11.34
N GLN A 254 -94.74 20.02 -10.75
CA GLN A 254 -95.74 18.99 -10.48
C GLN A 254 -96.89 19.52 -9.64
N ASN A 255 -96.61 20.31 -8.60
CA ASN A 255 -97.65 20.95 -7.79
C ASN A 255 -98.53 21.88 -8.64
N LYS A 256 -97.93 22.72 -9.50
CA LYS A 256 -98.67 23.59 -10.42
C LYS A 256 -99.49 22.82 -11.46
N VAL A 257 -98.95 21.72 -11.98
CA VAL A 257 -99.69 20.85 -12.91
C VAL A 257 -100.87 20.20 -12.20
N GLY A 258 -100.70 19.75 -10.95
CA GLY A 258 -101.79 19.25 -10.13
C GLY A 258 -102.88 20.30 -9.85
N GLU A 259 -102.49 21.55 -9.60
CA GLU A 259 -103.44 22.68 -9.50
C GLU A 259 -104.21 22.89 -10.82
N ILE A 260 -103.52 22.83 -11.97
CA ILE A 260 -104.13 22.94 -13.29
C ILE A 260 -105.09 21.78 -13.56
N GLU A 261 -104.71 20.54 -13.27
CA GLU A 261 -105.59 19.37 -13.38
C GLU A 261 -106.84 19.53 -12.50
N GLY A 262 -106.69 20.05 -11.28
CA GLY A 262 -107.81 20.40 -10.41
C GLY A 262 -108.75 21.43 -11.04
N THR A 263 -108.20 22.51 -11.63
CA THR A 263 -109.02 23.50 -12.34
C THR A 263 -109.69 22.93 -13.61
N ILE A 264 -109.02 22.07 -14.37
CA ILE A 264 -109.58 21.40 -15.55
C ILE A 264 -110.73 20.49 -15.14
N ASN A 265 -110.59 19.72 -14.05
CA ASN A 265 -111.67 18.88 -13.54
C ASN A 265 -112.88 19.72 -13.13
N ASN A 266 -112.68 20.84 -12.42
CA ASN A 266 -113.75 21.79 -12.09
C ASN A 266 -114.43 22.38 -13.34
N ILE A 267 -113.65 22.73 -14.38
CA ILE A 267 -114.19 23.22 -15.64
C ILE A 267 -115.02 22.12 -16.33
N ASN A 268 -114.53 20.87 -16.33
CA ASN A 268 -115.21 19.74 -16.94
C ASN A 268 -116.53 19.42 -16.22
N GLU A 269 -116.54 19.44 -14.87
CA GLU A 269 -117.76 19.30 -14.07
C GLU A 269 -118.77 20.43 -14.37
N ASN A 270 -118.30 21.66 -14.47
CA ASN A 270 -119.14 22.81 -14.83
C ASN A 270 -119.70 22.73 -16.26
N ILE A 271 -118.92 22.21 -17.22
CA ILE A 271 -119.38 21.95 -18.59
C ILE A 271 -120.45 20.85 -18.61
N GLN A 272 -120.28 19.77 -17.82
CA GLN A 272 -121.32 18.74 -17.71
C GLN A 272 -122.61 19.28 -17.07
N LEU A 273 -122.50 20.14 -16.06
CA LEU A 273 -123.65 20.84 -15.48
C LEU A 273 -124.38 21.71 -16.51
N LEU A 274 -123.63 22.48 -17.33
CA LEU A 274 -124.20 23.29 -18.43
C LEU A 274 -124.88 22.44 -19.51
N LEU A 275 -124.29 21.31 -19.89
CA LEU A 275 -124.89 20.38 -20.84
C LEU A 275 -126.18 19.75 -20.29
N SER A 276 -126.22 19.43 -18.98
CA SER A 276 -127.43 18.91 -18.34
C SER A 276 -128.57 19.95 -18.23
N THR A 277 -128.24 21.25 -18.22
CA THR A 277 -129.23 22.33 -18.18
C THR A 277 -129.74 22.71 -19.56
N LEU A 278 -128.91 22.63 -20.60
CA LEU A 278 -129.32 22.87 -21.99
C LEU A 278 -130.22 21.75 -22.53
N SER A 279 -130.01 20.50 -22.10
CA SER A 279 -130.87 19.36 -22.46
C SER A 279 -132.28 19.45 -21.86
N LYS A 280 -132.54 20.32 -20.87
CA LYS A 280 -133.83 20.42 -20.17
C LYS A 280 -134.76 21.53 -20.67
N LYS A 281 -134.39 22.26 -21.73
CA LYS A 281 -135.14 23.43 -22.20
C LYS A 281 -135.70 23.34 -23.64
N SER A 282 -135.67 22.16 -24.25
CA SER A 282 -136.43 21.87 -25.47
C SER A 282 -137.40 20.72 -25.24
N ASP A 283 -138.52 21.02 -24.60
CA ASP A 283 -139.86 20.44 -24.82
C ASP A 283 -140.89 21.30 -24.07
#